data_AF-A0A0P9H478-F1
#
_entry.id   AF-A0A0P9H478-F1
#
_cell.length_a   1.000
_cell.length_b   1.000
_cell.length_c   1.000
_cell.angle_alpha   90.00
_cell.angle_beta   90.00
_cell.angle_gamma   90.00
#
_symmetry.space_group_name_H-M   'P 1'
#
loop_
_entity.id
_entity.type
_entity.pdbx_description
1 polymer ?
#
loop_
_entity_poly.entity_id
_entity_poly.type
_entity_poly.pdbx_seq_one_letter_code
_entity_poly.pdbx_strand_id
1 'polypeptide(L)'
;MPTIIHWFRRDLRLNDNPALHAALHASGGHVVPVFIFDDAILRAPDTAAARVAFLLDSLRALDQSLRARGSRLLLRRGEPRAALRT
;
A
#
# COMPACT_ATOMS: atom_id res chain seq x y z
N MET A 1 1.23 10.42 19.97
CA MET A 1 1.71 9.25 19.19
C MET A 1 1.78 9.67 17.74
N PRO A 2 2.90 9.44 17.03
CA PRO A 2 3.01 9.83 15.62
C PRO A 2 2.12 8.95 14.74
N THR A 3 1.53 9.53 13.70
CA THR A 3 0.90 8.76 12.63
C THR A 3 1.97 8.42 11.60
N ILE A 4 2.14 7.14 11.29
CA ILE A 4 3.13 6.68 10.31
C ILE A 4 2.42 6.19 9.07
N ILE A 5 2.88 6.63 7.89
CA ILE A 5 2.41 6.10 6.62
C ILE A 5 3.26 4.88 6.26
N HIS A 6 2.60 3.75 6.02
CA HIS A 6 3.26 2.57 5.42
C HIS A 6 2.88 2.50 3.95
N TRP A 7 3.83 2.81 3.08
CA TRP A 7 3.62 2.85 1.63
C TRP A 7 3.93 1.49 0.99
N PHE A 8 2.88 0.76 0.65
CA PHE A 8 2.94 -0.45 -0.17
C PHE A 8 3.24 -0.08 -1.62
N ARG A 9 4.29 -0.71 -2.17
CA ARG A 9 4.71 -0.55 -3.57
C ARG A 9 4.73 -1.88 -4.30
N ARG A 10 5.82 -2.64 -4.16
CA ARG A 10 5.96 -3.98 -4.78
C ARG A 10 5.60 -5.11 -3.84
N ASP A 11 5.77 -4.87 -2.54
CA ASP A 11 5.56 -5.86 -1.51
C ASP A 11 4.18 -5.71 -0.87
N LEU A 12 3.19 -6.47 -1.35
CA LEU A 12 1.77 -6.34 -0.94
C LEU A 12 1.39 -7.35 0.16
N ARG A 13 2.27 -7.55 1.15
CA ARG A 13 2.05 -8.50 2.25
C ARG A 13 2.04 -7.82 3.62
N LEU A 14 1.21 -8.36 4.52
CA LEU A 14 1.20 -7.98 5.94
C LEU A 14 2.18 -8.80 6.77
N ASN A 15 2.28 -10.09 6.46
CA ASN A 15 3.17 -11.02 7.17
C ASN A 15 4.60 -10.84 6.66
N ASP A 16 5.58 -10.96 7.54
CA ASP A 16 7.00 -10.83 7.20
C ASP A 16 7.31 -9.53 6.43
N ASN A 17 6.81 -8.42 6.98
CA ASN A 17 7.04 -7.07 6.48
C ASN A 17 7.74 -6.24 7.57
N PRO A 18 9.09 -6.21 7.59
CA PRO A 18 9.85 -5.51 8.64
C PRO A 18 9.54 -4.01 8.72
N ALA A 19 9.27 -3.37 7.58
CA ALA A 19 8.91 -1.95 7.54
C ALA A 19 7.55 -1.69 8.20
N LEU A 20 6.55 -2.54 7.92
CA LEU A 20 5.24 -2.45 8.57
C LEU A 20 5.35 -2.71 10.07
N HIS A 21 6.14 -3.72 10.46
CA HIS A 21 6.37 -4.06 11.87
C HIS A 21 7.01 -2.89 12.63
N ALA A 22 8.07 -2.30 12.08
CA ALA A 22 8.72 -1.13 12.67
C ALA A 22 7.76 0.06 12.78
N ALA A 23 6.94 0.31 11.76
CA ALA A 23 5.93 1.37 11.78
C ALA A 23 4.87 1.15 12.87
N LEU A 24 4.37 -0.09 13.03
CA LEU A 24 3.41 -0.43 14.07
C LEU A 24 4.00 -0.22 15.47
N HIS A 25 5.25 -0.64 15.70
CA HIS A 25 5.93 -0.44 16.97
C HIS A 25 6.17 1.03 17.31
N ALA A 26 6.70 1.82 16.35
CA ALA A 26 7.04 3.22 16.59
C ALA A 26 5.79 4.13 16.76
N SER A 27 4.67 3.78 16.12
CA SER A 27 3.42 4.55 16.20
C SER A 27 2.46 4.08 17.31
N GLY A 28 2.74 2.93 17.95
CA GLY A 28 1.79 2.25 18.84
C GLY A 28 0.52 1.79 18.10
N GLY A 29 0.66 1.36 16.85
CA GLY A 29 -0.43 0.86 16.01
C GLY A 29 -1.10 1.91 15.11
N HIS A 30 -0.75 3.20 15.21
CA HIS A 30 -1.29 4.27 14.35
C HIS A 30 -0.58 4.33 12.99
N VAL A 31 -0.82 3.30 12.17
CA VAL A 31 -0.28 3.19 10.80
C VAL A 31 -1.38 3.42 9.76
N VAL A 32 -1.09 4.26 8.77
CA VAL A 32 -1.93 4.49 7.59
C VAL A 32 -1.35 3.70 6.41
N PRO A 33 -1.98 2.60 5.99
CA PRO A 33 -1.50 1.81 4.85
C PRO A 33 -1.91 2.47 3.54
N VAL A 34 -0.96 2.73 2.65
CA VAL A 34 -1.19 3.45 1.39
C VAL A 34 -0.62 2.67 0.21
N PHE A 35 -1.34 2.64 -0.91
CA PHE A 35 -0.81 2.28 -2.22
C PHE A 35 -1.08 3.42 -3.20
N ILE A 36 -0.10 3.73 -4.06
CA ILE A 36 -0.17 4.83 -5.02
C ILE A 36 -0.02 4.26 -6.42
N PHE A 37 -1.03 4.47 -7.27
CA PHE A 37 -0.95 4.23 -8.70
C PHE A 37 -0.20 5.39 -9.37
N ASP A 38 1.11 5.29 -9.48
CA ASP A 38 1.93 6.26 -10.21
C ASP A 38 2.07 5.91 -11.71
N ASP A 39 2.55 6.87 -12.50
CA ASP A 39 2.76 6.66 -13.94
C ASP A 39 3.80 5.57 -14.23
N ALA A 40 4.74 5.29 -13.31
CA ALA A 40 5.72 4.23 -13.50
C ALA A 40 5.08 2.84 -13.43
N ILE A 41 4.05 2.66 -12.58
CA ILE A 41 3.24 1.44 -12.53
C ILE A 41 2.30 1.35 -13.72
N LEU A 42 1.66 2.47 -14.09
CA LEU A 42 0.64 2.49 -15.14
C LEU A 42 1.20 2.44 -16.57
N ARG A 43 2.47 2.85 -16.77
CA ARG A 43 3.13 2.90 -18.08
C ARG A 43 4.31 1.94 -18.20
N ALA A 44 4.50 1.04 -17.23
CA ALA A 44 5.56 0.03 -17.29
C ALA A 44 5.43 -0.80 -18.58
N PRO A 45 6.51 -1.09 -19.32
CA PRO A 45 6.48 -1.86 -20.57
C PRO A 45 5.78 -3.23 -20.44
N ASP A 46 5.80 -3.79 -19.23
CA ASP A 46 5.17 -5.06 -18.88
C ASP A 46 3.74 -4.89 -18.32
N THR A 47 2.98 -3.90 -18.84
CA THR A 47 1.53 -3.73 -18.60
C THR A 47 0.69 -4.69 -19.44
N ALA A 48 1.01 -5.98 -19.38
CA ALA A 48 0.08 -7.00 -19.87
C ALA A 48 -1.18 -6.98 -18.97
N ALA A 49 -2.36 -7.10 -19.58
CA ALA A 49 -3.64 -7.08 -18.85
C ALA A 49 -3.68 -8.06 -17.67
N ALA A 50 -3.03 -9.22 -17.81
CA ALA A 50 -2.90 -10.23 -16.75
C ALA A 50 -2.16 -9.70 -15.51
N ARG A 51 -1.09 -8.91 -15.69
CA ARG A 51 -0.33 -8.33 -14.57
C ARG A 51 -1.15 -7.26 -13.85
N VAL A 52 -1.91 -6.45 -14.59
CA VAL A 52 -2.82 -5.46 -14.00
C VAL A 52 -3.91 -6.16 -13.20
N ALA A 53 -4.52 -7.21 -13.76
CA ALA A 53 -5.52 -8.01 -13.05
C ALA A 53 -4.95 -8.61 -11.74
N PHE A 54 -3.76 -9.22 -11.82
CA PHE A 54 -3.08 -9.78 -10.66
C PHE A 54 -2.76 -8.73 -9.58
N LEU A 55 -2.31 -7.53 -9.98
CA LEU A 55 -2.07 -6.42 -9.07
C LEU A 55 -3.38 -6.02 -8.36
N LEU A 56 -4.46 -5.84 -9.11
CA LEU A 56 -5.76 -5.46 -8.54
C LEU A 56 -6.28 -6.52 -7.57
N ASP A 57 -6.14 -7.80 -7.89
CA ASP A 57 -6.53 -8.90 -6.99
C ASP A 57 -5.66 -8.93 -5.73
N SER A 58 -4.35 -8.71 -5.87
CA SER A 58 -3.44 -8.60 -4.73
C SER A 58 -3.81 -7.42 -3.82
N LEU A 59 -4.16 -6.27 -4.39
CA LEU A 59 -4.59 -5.10 -3.62
C LEU A 59 -5.93 -5.33 -2.92
N ARG A 60 -6.88 -6.05 -3.54
CA ARG A 60 -8.14 -6.46 -2.91
C ARG A 60 -7.90 -7.40 -1.73
N ALA A 61 -7.05 -8.41 -1.89
CA ALA A 61 -6.72 -9.35 -0.82
C ALA A 61 -6.00 -8.66 0.35
N LEU A 62 -5.11 -7.71 0.05
CA LEU A 62 -4.45 -6.88 1.06
C LEU A 62 -5.45 -6.01 1.84
N ASP A 63 -6.37 -5.31 1.15
CA ASP A 63 -7.41 -4.50 1.80
C ASP A 63 -8.33 -5.35 2.68
N GLN A 64 -8.75 -6.53 2.22
CA GLN A 64 -9.54 -7.47 3.03
C GLN A 64 -8.79 -7.88 4.30
N SER A 65 -7.50 -8.19 4.18
CA SER A 65 -6.65 -8.54 5.32
C SER A 65 -6.48 -7.38 6.31
N LEU A 66 -6.37 -6.15 5.82
CA LEU A 66 -6.33 -4.95 6.66
C LEU A 66 -7.67 -4.71 7.37
N ARG A 67 -8.80 -4.88 6.68
CA ARG A 67 -10.16 -4.74 7.24
C ARG A 67 -10.46 -5.73 8.34
N ALA A 68 -10.03 -6.98 8.19
CA ALA A 68 -10.14 -8.00 9.23
C ALA A 68 -9.40 -7.60 10.54
N ARG A 69 -8.51 -6.61 10.48
CA ARG A 69 -7.73 -6.07 11.60
C ARG A 69 -8.15 -4.65 11.99
N GLY A 70 -9.30 -4.17 11.51
CA GLY A 70 -9.81 -2.82 11.83
C GLY A 70 -9.14 -1.66 11.07
N SER A 71 -8.36 -1.95 10.02
CA SER A 71 -7.73 -0.95 9.16
C SER A 71 -8.29 -1.00 7.73
N ARG A 72 -7.70 -0.25 6.79
CA ARG A 72 -8.04 -0.29 5.36
C ARG A 72 -6.87 0.19 4.51
N LEU A 73 -6.81 -0.24 3.25
CA LEU A 73 -5.83 0.25 2.29
C LEU A 73 -6.30 1.56 1.67
N LEU A 74 -5.51 2.63 1.80
CA LEU A 74 -5.76 3.88 1.10
C LEU A 74 -5.16 3.82 -0.30
N LEU A 75 -6.01 3.91 -1.32
CA LEU A 75 -5.58 4.01 -2.70
C LEU A 75 -5.47 5.48 -3.11
N ARG A 76 -4.33 5.85 -3.69
CA ARG A 76 -4.08 7.15 -4.32
C ARG A 76 -3.62 6.95 -5.76
N ARG A 77 -3.67 8.00 -6.57
CA ARG A 77 -3.15 8.02 -7.93
C ARG A 77 -2.35 9.28 -8.16
N GLY A 78 -1.29 9.20 -8.94
CA GLY A 78 -0.46 10.33 -9.34
C GLY A 78 0.96 10.23 -8.79
N GLU A 79 1.70 11.33 -8.87
CA GLU A 79 3.07 11.42 -8.39
C GLU A 79 3.11 11.23 -6.86
N PRO A 80 3.96 10.33 -6.32
CA PRO A 80 3.93 9.97 -4.91
C PRO A 80 4.08 11.15 -3.94
N ARG A 81 4.95 12.12 -4.22
CA ARG A 81 5.15 13.29 -3.35
C ARG A 81 3.89 14.16 -3.32
N ALA A 82 3.24 14.39 -4.46
CA ALA A 82 1.97 15.10 -4.53
C ALA A 82 0.83 14.31 -3.83
N ALA A 83 0.77 12.99 -4.04
CA ALA A 83 -0.26 12.12 -3.48
C ALA A 83 -0.18 11.94 -1.95
N LEU A 84 1.00 12.17 -1.36
CA LEU A 84 1.27 12.09 0.08
C LEU A 84 1.33 13.46 0.77
N ARG A 85 1.21 14.58 0.03
CA ARG A 85 1.05 15.90 0.64
C ARG A 85 -0.35 16.01 1.25
N THR A 86 -0.43 15.87 2.56
CA THR A 86 -1.57 16.22 3.42
C THR A 86 -1.21 17.40 4.30
#